data_AF-A0A392W876-F1
#
_entry.id   AF-A0A392W876-F1
#
_cell.length_a   1.000
_cell.length_b   1.000
_cell.length_c   1.000
_cell.angle_alpha   90.00
_cell.angle_beta   90.00
_cell.angle_gamma   90.00
#
_symmetry.space_group_name_H-M   'P 1'
#
loop_
_entity.id
_entity.type
_entity.pdbx_description
1 polymer ?
#
loop_
_entity_poly.entity_id
_entity_poly.type
_entity_poly.pdbx_seq_one_letter_code
_entity_poly.pdbx_strand_id
1 'polypeptide(L)' 'DPVDEWHHYAAILNNIKDIMMRDWQVTVSHTLREGNACADYLAKYGAHNDEAFTTIASPPAGLSLPL' A
#
# COMPACT_ATOMS: atom_id res chain seq x y z
N ASP A 1 -10.60 -17.63 -6.08
CA ASP A 1 -9.70 -18.79 -6.01
C ASP A 1 -9.02 -18.90 -4.64
N PRO A 2 -8.85 -20.12 -4.11
CA PRO A 2 -8.06 -20.35 -2.91
C PRO A 2 -6.58 -19.96 -3.14
N VAL A 3 -5.89 -19.50 -2.09
CA VAL A 3 -4.43 -19.27 -2.12
C VAL A 3 -3.74 -20.60 -1.84
N ASP A 4 -2.68 -20.93 -2.58
CA ASP A 4 -1.81 -22.08 -2.26
C ASP A 4 -1.13 -21.85 -0.90
N GLU A 5 -1.31 -22.79 0.02
CA GLU A 5 -0.80 -22.73 1.39
C GLU A 5 0.74 -22.72 1.45
N TRP A 6 1.41 -23.29 0.46
CA TRP A 6 2.88 -23.35 0.40
C TRP A 6 3.51 -22.15 -0.30
N HIS A 7 2.70 -21.21 -0.77
CA HIS A 7 3.17 -20.01 -1.43
C HIS A 7 3.88 -19.08 -0.41
N HIS A 8 5.06 -18.58 -0.76
CA HIS A 8 5.86 -17.72 0.13
C HIS A 8 5.09 -16.49 0.65
N TYR A 9 4.16 -15.97 -0.14
CA TYR A 9 3.31 -14.82 0.21
C TYR A 9 1.88 -15.19 0.63
N ALA A 10 1.60 -16.46 0.97
CA ALA A 10 0.24 -16.93 1.23
C ALA A 10 -0.50 -16.08 2.28
N ALA A 11 0.17 -15.73 3.39
CA ALA A 11 -0.39 -14.89 4.43
C ALA A 11 -0.79 -13.49 3.93
N ILE A 12 0.06 -12.86 3.12
CA ILE A 12 -0.21 -11.52 2.56
C ILE A 12 -1.39 -11.58 1.58
N LEU A 13 -1.42 -12.60 0.70
CA LEU A 13 -2.50 -12.78 -0.26
C LEU A 13 -3.86 -13.00 0.42
N ASN A 14 -3.89 -13.79 1.50
CA ASN A 14 -5.12 -13.98 2.29
C ASN A 14 -5.57 -12.68 2.95
N ASN A 15 -4.65 -11.93 3.58
CA ASN A 15 -4.99 -10.63 4.18
C ASN A 15 -5.56 -9.64 3.16
N ILE A 16 -5.02 -9.59 1.94
CA ILE A 16 -5.56 -8.75 0.86
C ILE A 16 -7.00 -9.17 0.53
N LYS A 17 -7.25 -10.46 0.35
CA LYS A 17 -8.60 -10.98 0.05
C LYS A 17 -9.58 -10.66 1.18
N ASP A 18 -9.19 -10.86 2.43
CA ASP A 18 -10.03 -10.54 3.60
C ASP A 18 -10.39 -9.06 3.66
N ILE A 19 -9.43 -8.17 3.36
CA ILE A 19 -9.65 -6.73 3.28
C ILE A 19 -10.61 -6.40 2.12
N MET A 20 -10.42 -7.01 0.95
CA MET A 20 -11.30 -6.78 -0.21
C MET A 20 -12.75 -7.26 0.00
N MET A 21 -12.97 -8.30 0.82
CA MET A 21 -14.29 -8.86 1.11
C MET A 21 -15.11 -8.09 2.17
N ARG A 22 -14.57 -7.00 2.73
CA ARG A 22 -15.31 -6.16 3.69
C ARG A 22 -16.52 -5.48 3.03
N ASP A 23 -17.37 -4.86 3.85
CA ASP A 23 -18.55 -4.13 3.38
C ASP A 23 -18.18 -2.76 2.77
N TRP A 24 -17.56 -2.80 1.59
CA TRP A 24 -17.14 -1.64 0.79
C TRP A 24 -16.98 -2.04 -0.69
N GLN A 25 -16.90 -1.04 -1.57
CA GLN A 25 -16.62 -1.26 -2.99
C GLN A 25 -15.15 -0.97 -3.29
N VAL A 26 -14.40 -2.00 -3.66
CA VAL A 26 -12.96 -1.88 -3.95
C VAL A 26 -12.64 -2.53 -5.29
N THR A 27 -11.83 -1.83 -6.08
CA THR A 27 -11.26 -2.32 -7.34
C THR A 27 -9.75 -2.21 -7.31
N VAL A 28 -9.06 -3.23 -7.80
CA VAL A 28 -7.61 -3.21 -8.01
C VAL A 28 -7.35 -2.88 -9.48
N SER A 29 -6.68 -1.76 -9.73
CA SER A 29 -6.31 -1.30 -11.07
C SER A 29 -4.82 -1.05 -11.17
N HIS A 30 -4.22 -1.42 -12.29
CA HIS A 30 -2.85 -1.02 -12.60
C HIS A 30 -2.83 0.44 -13.07
N THR A 31 -1.90 1.22 -12.52
CA THR A 31 -1.66 2.62 -12.91
C THR A 31 -0.19 2.82 -13.24
N LEU A 32 0.11 3.85 -14.02
CA LEU A 32 1.47 4.32 -14.22
C LEU A 32 2.05 4.86 -12.90
N ARG A 33 3.38 4.78 -12.77
CA ARG A 33 4.11 5.16 -11.56
C ARG A 33 3.86 6.62 -11.20
N GLU A 34 3.81 7.49 -12.20
CA GLU A 34 3.55 8.93 -12.05
C GLU A 34 2.20 9.17 -11.37
N GLY A 35 1.16 8.41 -11.77
CA GLY A 35 -0.17 8.48 -11.18
C GLY A 35 -0.25 7.95 -9.75
N ASN A 36 0.81 7.32 -9.23
CA ASN A 36 0.90 6.80 -7.87
C ASN A 36 2.15 7.30 -7.11
N ALA A 37 2.74 8.41 -7.57
CA ALA A 37 4.01 8.92 -7.04
C ALA A 37 3.93 9.25 -5.54
N CYS A 38 2.75 9.69 -5.06
CA CYS A 38 2.52 9.94 -3.64
C CYS A 38 2.66 8.67 -2.79
N ALA A 39 1.97 7.59 -3.18
CA ALA A 39 2.00 6.34 -2.44
C ALA A 39 3.40 5.69 -2.48
N ASP A 40 4.10 5.76 -3.63
CA ASP A 40 5.49 5.26 -3.75
C ASP A 40 6.44 6.03 -2.81
N TYR A 41 6.33 7.35 -2.76
CA TYR A 41 7.12 8.17 -1.83
C TYR A 41 6.81 7.80 -0.38
N LEU A 42 5.54 7.73 0.00
CA LEU A 42 5.13 7.42 1.37
C LEU A 42 5.53 6.01 1.80
N ALA A 43 5.45 5.02 0.91
CA ALA A 43 5.89 3.65 1.18
C ALA A 43 7.40 3.61 1.47
N LYS A 44 8.21 4.32 0.68
CA LYS A 44 9.66 4.43 0.91
C LYS A 44 9.97 5.20 2.18
N TYR A 45 9.27 6.31 2.41
CA TYR A 45 9.46 7.13 3.61
C TYR A 45 9.15 6.33 4.88
N GLY A 46 8.04 5.57 4.89
CA GLY A 46 7.69 4.68 6.00
C GLY A 46 8.66 3.52 6.18
N ALA A 47 9.21 2.95 5.11
CA ALA A 47 10.19 1.86 5.20
C ALA A 47 11.54 2.27 5.83
N HIS A 48 11.86 3.57 5.84
CA HIS A 48 13.03 4.12 6.54
C HIS A 48 12.74 4.47 8.00
N ASN A 49 11.51 4.26 8.47
CA ASN A 49 11.11 4.51 9.84
C ASN A 49 11.09 3.18 10.62
N ASP A 50 11.69 3.18 11.81
CA ASP A 50 11.70 2.02 12.70
C ASP A 50 10.37 1.85 13.46
N GLU A 51 9.54 2.89 13.49
CA GLU A 51 8.22 2.83 14.08
C GLU A 51 7.24 2.02 13.22
N ALA A 52 6.52 1.09 13.83
CA ALA A 52 5.51 0.28 13.16
C ALA A 52 4.33 1.12 12.62
N PHE A 53 4.08 2.28 13.20
CA PHE A 53 3.03 3.20 12.79
C PHE A 53 3.33 4.62 13.24
N THR A 54 3.24 5.57 12.32
CA THR A 54 3.44 7.00 12.59
C THR A 54 2.37 7.82 11.88
N THR A 55 1.83 8.81 12.58
CA THR A 55 0.86 9.75 12.01
C THR A 55 1.58 10.97 11.45
N ILE A 56 1.31 11.31 10.19
CA ILE A 56 1.89 12.47 9.52
C ILE A 56 0.79 13.54 9.36
N ALA A 57 0.91 14.64 10.11
CA ALA A 57 -0.08 15.73 10.08
C ALA A 57 0.08 16.67 8.87
N SER A 58 1.29 16.74 8.29
CA SER A 58 1.64 17.61 7.16
C SER A 58 2.44 16.85 6.12
N PRO A 59 2.26 17.10 4.81
CA PRO A 59 3.03 16.44 3.76
C PRO A 59 4.55 16.52 4.01
N PRO A 60 5.31 15.42 3.89
CA PRO A 60 6.76 15.46 4.04
C PRO A 60 7.38 16.38 2.99
N ALA A 61 8.44 17.12 3.36
CA ALA A 61 9.06 18.12 2.47
C ALA A 61 9.55 17.55 1.12
N GLY A 62 9.89 16.25 1.07
CA GLY A 62 10.31 15.59 -0.17
C GLY A 62 9.15 15.17 -1.08
N LEU A 63 7.90 15.30 -0.64
CA LEU A 63 6.70 15.05 -1.44
C LEU A 63 6.38 16.29 -2.31
N SER A 64 7.34 16.69 -3.16
CA SER A 64 7.15 17.71 -4.18
C SER A 64 6.66 17.03 -5.46
N LEU A 65 5.35 16.80 -5.58
CA LEU A 65 4.77 16.27 -6.80
C LEU A 65 4.48 17.41 -7.77
N PRO A 66 4.96 17.37 -9.03
CA PRO A 66 4.46 18.27 -10.06
C PRO A 66 2.97 17.94 -10.27
N LEU A 67 2.11 18.93 -10.03
CA LEU A 67 0.67 18.86 -10.32
C LEU A 67 0.44 18.79 -11.84
#